data_AF-A0A348ZKG8-F1
#
_entry.id   AF-A0A348ZKG8-F1
#
_cell.length_a   1.000
_cell.length_b   1.000
_cell.length_c   1.000
_cell.angle_alpha   90.00
_cell.angle_beta   90.00
_cell.angle_gamma   90.00
#
_symmetry.space_group_name_H-M   'P 1'
#
loop_
_entity.id
_entity.type
_entity.pdbx_description
1 polymer ?
#
loop_
_entity_poly.entity_id
_entity_poly.type
_entity_poly.pdbx_seq_one_letter_code
_entity_poly.pdbx_strand_id
1 'polypeptide(L)' 'MVIGVMGGIGSGKSEVLNYMETKHHATIIEADKIAHDILLNDESVKSQAKKIFPDAFNGDEIDTDKMADIVFN' A
#
# COMPACT_ATOMS: atom_id res chain seq x y z
N MET A 1 7.51 16.46 -14.65
CA MET A 1 8.52 15.39 -14.54
C MET A 1 8.04 14.43 -13.47
N VAL A 2 8.14 13.12 -13.70
CA VAL A 2 7.73 12.09 -12.73
C VAL A 2 8.96 11.23 -12.44
N ILE A 3 9.23 10.96 -11.16
CA ILE A 3 10.38 10.18 -10.72
C ILE A 3 9.86 9.00 -9.90
N GLY A 4 10.25 7.78 -10.30
CA GLY A 4 9.99 6.58 -9.51
C GLY A 4 11.10 6.37 -8.48
N VAL A 5 10.74 6.28 -7.21
CA VAL A 5 11.67 5.98 -6.11
C VAL A 5 11.43 4.55 -5.63
N MET A 6 12.43 3.68 -5.78
CA MET A 6 12.38 2.26 -5.40
C MET A 6 13.51 1.93 -4.42
N GLY A 7 13.37 0.84 -3.68
CA GLY A 7 14.38 0.40 -2.70
C GLY A 7 13.83 -0.61 -1.70
N GLY A 8 14.70 -1.30 -0.97
CA GLY A 8 14.32 -2.29 0.03
C GLY A 8 13.75 -1.71 1.33
N ILE A 9 13.19 -2.56 2.18
CA ILE A 9 12.81 -2.17 3.55
C ILE A 9 14.08 -1.73 4.29
N GLY A 10 14.01 -0.59 5.01
CA GLY A 10 15.16 -0.03 5.73
C GLY A 10 16.19 0.73 4.90
N SER A 11 15.99 0.88 3.58
CA SER A 11 16.96 1.59 2.71
C SER A 11 16.89 3.13 2.78
N GLY A 12 16.14 3.69 3.72
CA GLY A 12 16.01 5.15 3.89
C GLY A 12 15.10 5.85 2.86
N LYS A 13 14.26 5.14 2.12
CA LYS A 13 13.35 5.75 1.11
C LYS A 13 12.50 6.89 1.68
N SER A 14 11.91 6.68 2.85
CA SER A 14 11.06 7.68 3.50
C SER A 14 11.83 8.98 3.81
N GLU A 15 13.12 8.87 4.14
CA GLU A 15 13.97 10.04 4.37
C GLU A 15 14.23 10.80 3.05
N VAL A 16 14.47 10.08 1.95
CA VAL A 16 14.64 10.69 0.62
C VAL A 16 13.35 11.38 0.16
N LEU A 17 12.18 10.76 0.37
CA LEU A 17 10.89 11.35 0.04
C LEU A 17 10.65 12.63 0.85
N ASN A 18 10.91 12.60 2.16
CA ASN A 18 10.80 13.77 3.04
C ASN A 18 11.77 14.89 2.61
N TYR A 19 12.99 14.55 2.19
CA TYR A 19 13.93 15.52 1.64
C TYR A 19 13.40 16.17 0.35
N MET A 20 12.85 15.37 -0.57
CA MET A 20 12.25 15.88 -1.81
C MET A 20 11.04 16.78 -1.55
N GLU A 21 10.18 16.42 -0.61
CA GLU A 21 9.04 17.24 -0.21
C GLU A 21 9.48 18.57 0.41
N THR A 22 10.39 18.52 1.38
CA THR A 22 10.76 19.71 2.17
C THR A 22 11.71 20.66 1.44
N LYS A 23 12.65 20.13 0.65
CA LYS A 23 13.69 20.93 -0.03
C LYS A 23 13.35 21.29 -1.45
N HIS A 24 12.58 20.44 -2.13
CA HIS A 24 12.25 20.63 -3.53
C HIS A 24 10.75 20.84 -3.77
N HIS A 25 9.93 20.86 -2.71
CA HIS A 25 8.48 21.01 -2.80
C HIS A 25 7.85 19.99 -3.74
N ALA A 26 8.44 18.80 -3.80
CA ALA A 26 7.94 17.71 -4.63
C ALA A 26 6.64 17.18 -4.02
N THR A 27 5.65 16.94 -4.88
CA THR A 27 4.46 16.17 -4.47
C THR A 27 4.85 14.71 -4.34
N ILE A 28 4.64 14.16 -3.14
CA ILE A 28 4.94 12.77 -2.84
C ILE A 28 3.70 11.91 -3.08
N ILE A 29 3.89 10.82 -3.82
CA ILE A 29 2.87 9.81 -4.08
C ILE A 29 3.41 8.48 -3.58
N GLU A 30 2.92 8.04 -2.42
CA GLU A 30 3.28 6.74 -1.84
C GLU A 30 2.30 5.68 -2.33
N ALA A 31 2.68 4.96 -3.38
CA ALA A 31 1.84 3.94 -4.00
C ALA A 31 1.35 2.88 -3.00
N ASP A 32 2.22 2.43 -2.09
CA ASP A 32 1.86 1.42 -1.07
C ASP A 32 0.74 1.92 -0.14
N LYS A 33 0.82 3.18 0.31
CA LYS A 33 -0.21 3.78 1.17
C LYS A 33 -1.53 3.95 0.43
N ILE A 34 -1.47 4.43 -0.81
CA ILE A 34 -2.67 4.63 -1.64
C ILE A 34 -3.33 3.29 -1.95
N ALA A 35 -2.55 2.25 -2.28
CA ALA A 35 -3.08 0.92 -2.52
C ALA A 35 -3.75 0.33 -1.28
N HIS A 36 -3.14 0.51 -0.10
CA HIS A 36 -3.74 0.09 1.18
C HIS A 36 -5.04 0.84 1.49
N ASP A 37 -5.07 2.15 1.26
CA ASP A 37 -6.28 2.98 1.44
C ASP A 37 -7.41 2.55 0.51
N ILE A 38 -7.12 2.33 -0.78
CA ILE A 38 -8.08 1.82 -1.76
C ILE A 38 -8.62 0.46 -1.32
N LEU A 39 -7.76 -0.45 -0.86
CA LEU A 39 -8.18 -1.79 -0.43
C LEU A 39 -9.15 -1.74 0.78
N LEU A 40 -8.99 -0.77 1.67
CA LEU A 40 -9.81 -0.62 2.86
C LEU A 40 -11.12 0.13 2.60
N ASN A 41 -11.07 1.18 1.78
CA ASN A 41 -12.14 2.16 1.65
C ASN A 41 -12.94 2.05 0.35
N ASP A 42 -12.40 1.41 -0.70
CA ASP A 42 -13.14 1.18 -1.95
C ASP A 42 -13.88 -0.16 -1.89
N GLU A 43 -15.21 -0.09 -1.72
CA GLU A 43 -16.07 -1.28 -1.64
C GLU A 43 -16.03 -2.17 -2.89
N SER A 44 -15.79 -1.61 -4.08
CA SER A 44 -15.66 -2.40 -5.30
C SER A 44 -14.36 -3.23 -5.28
N VAL A 45 -13.26 -2.60 -4.88
CA VAL A 45 -11.95 -3.28 -4.76
C VAL A 45 -11.99 -4.29 -3.62
N LYS A 46 -12.55 -3.92 -2.48
CA LYS A 46 -12.71 -4.78 -1.31
C LYS A 46 -13.57 -6.01 -1.61
N SER A 47 -14.69 -5.83 -2.31
CA SER A 47 -15.54 -6.94 -2.76
C SER A 47 -14.81 -7.89 -3.71
N GLN A 48 -13.99 -7.35 -4.62
CA GLN A 48 -13.16 -8.17 -5.52
C GLN A 48 -12.07 -8.93 -4.75
N ALA A 49 -11.37 -8.27 -3.83
CA ALA A 49 -10.37 -8.90 -2.98
C ALA A 49 -10.98 -10.02 -2.13
N LYS A 50 -12.16 -9.80 -1.53
CA LYS A 50 -12.89 -10.80 -0.74
C LYS A 50 -13.38 -11.98 -1.57
N LYS A 51 -13.69 -11.79 -2.85
CA LYS A 51 -14.04 -12.89 -3.78
C LYS A 51 -12.84 -13.78 -4.10
N ILE A 52 -11.64 -13.20 -4.19
CA ILE A 52 -10.41 -13.92 -4.55
C ILE A 52 -9.78 -14.56 -3.30
N PHE A 53 -9.77 -13.83 -2.19
CA PHE A 53 -9.13 -14.21 -0.93
C PHE A 53 -10.13 -14.19 0.23
N PRO A 54 -11.19 -15.02 0.22
CA PRO A 54 -12.21 -14.99 1.26
C PRO A 54 -11.65 -15.26 2.66
N ASP A 55 -10.60 -16.07 2.76
CA ASP A 55 -9.96 -16.44 4.03
C ASP A 55 -9.16 -15.29 4.67
N ALA A 56 -8.81 -14.27 3.88
CA ALA A 56 -8.16 -13.05 4.33
C ALA A 56 -9.14 -12.03 4.94
N PHE A 57 -10.44 -12.34 5.00
CA PHE A 57 -11.46 -11.43 5.52
C PHE A 57 -12.18 -12.03 6.72
N ASN A 58 -12.30 -11.24 7.80
CA ASN A 58 -13.10 -11.57 8.97
C ASN A 58 -14.41 -10.77 8.88
N GLY A 59 -15.40 -11.31 8.16
CA GLY A 59 -16.61 -10.54 7.83
C GLY A 59 -16.29 -9.50 6.76
N ASP A 60 -16.48 -8.21 7.07
CA ASP A 60 -16.14 -7.10 6.17
C ASP A 60 -14.82 -6.42 6.52
N GLU A 61 -14.08 -6.91 7.51
CA GLU A 61 -12.73 -6.42 7.80
C GLU A 61 -11.68 -7.29 7.15
N ILE A 62 -10.65 -6.65 6.57
CA ILE A 62 -9.50 -7.36 6.02
C ILE A 62 -8.51 -7.69 7.14
N ASP A 63 -8.05 -8.93 7.16
CA ASP A 63 -6.98 -9.41 8.01
C ASP A 63 -5.68 -9.36 7.21
N THR A 64 -4.91 -8.30 7.40
CA THR A 64 -3.69 -8.03 6.62
C THR A 64 -2.61 -9.08 6.83
N ASP A 65 -2.55 -9.70 8.01
CA ASP A 65 -1.58 -10.74 8.31
C ASP A 65 -1.94 -12.02 7.55
N LYS A 66 -3.22 -12.44 7.58
CA LYS A 66 -3.68 -13.56 6.75
C LYS A 66 -3.54 -13.28 5.26
N MET A 67 -3.82 -12.07 4.82
CA MET A 67 -3.64 -11.67 3.43
C MET A 67 -2.17 -11.79 3.02
N ALA A 68 -1.25 -11.33 3.86
CA ALA A 68 0.18 -11.48 3.63
C ALA A 68 0.59 -12.96 3.60
N ASP A 69 0.09 -13.77 4.54
CA ASP A 69 0.35 -15.21 4.56
C ASP A 69 -0.15 -15.93 3.30
N ILE A 70 -1.28 -15.52 2.73
CA ILE A 70 -1.83 -16.14 1.50
C ILE A 70 -1.06 -15.70 0.25
N VAL A 71 -0.59 -14.44 0.20
CA VAL A 71 0.04 -13.86 -0.99
C VAL A 71 1.56 -14.11 -1.05
N PHE A 72 2.23 -14.19 0.10
CA PHE A 72 3.69 -14.32 0.20
C PHE A 72 4.19 -15.74 0.53
N ASN A 73 3.31 -16.71 0.82
CA ASN A 73 3.66 -18.14 0.90
C ASN A 73 3.31 -18.88 -0.40
#